data_AF-A0A945FWB5-F1
#
_entry.id   AF-A0A945FWB5-F1
#
_cell.length_a   1.000
_cell.length_b   1.000
_cell.length_c   1.000
_cell.angle_alpha   90.00
_cell.angle_beta   90.00
_cell.angle_gamma   90.00
#
_symmetry.space_group_name_H-M   'P 1'
#
loop_
_entity.id
_entity.type
_entity.pdbx_description
1 polymer ?
#
loop_
_entity_poly.entity_id
_entity_poly.type
_entity_poly.pdbx_seq_one_letter_code
_entity_poly.pdbx_strand_id
1 'polypeptide(L)'
;MHQNFTITLQACGKDKNKLSALLSEIDAEKRSLKSLLSRLSSEPERSYGRGRERQVKIRKMKDKLSFLTEEREAVRERLGTMKMDAKALNRATNSRSIDFAHAFIAAAERLLPDEMFLELESRAADILSSE
;
A
#
# COMPACT_ATOMS: atom_id res chain seq x y z
N MET A 1 6.20 -15.70 2.42
CA MET A 1 5.40 -14.97 1.41
C MET A 1 5.19 -13.52 1.81
N HIS A 2 4.67 -13.21 3.00
CA HIS A 2 4.47 -11.81 3.42
C HIS A 2 5.72 -10.92 3.34
N GLN A 3 6.90 -11.44 3.70
CA GLN A 3 8.15 -10.67 3.61
C GLN A 3 8.44 -10.17 2.18
N ASN A 4 8.17 -10.97 1.15
CA ASN A 4 8.39 -10.56 -0.24
C ASN A 4 7.41 -9.45 -0.65
N PHE A 5 6.14 -9.55 -0.24
CA PHE A 5 5.17 -8.49 -0.49
C PHE A 5 5.56 -7.18 0.20
N THR A 6 5.97 -7.23 1.47
CA THR A 6 6.38 -6.04 2.21
C THR A 6 7.56 -5.34 1.55
N ILE A 7 8.56 -6.11 1.08
CA ILE A 7 9.72 -5.57 0.33
C ILE A 7 9.26 -4.92 -0.97
N THR A 8 8.41 -5.59 -1.76
CA THR A 8 7.88 -5.03 -3.02
C THR A 8 7.07 -3.76 -2.76
N LEU A 9 6.20 -3.77 -1.76
CA LEU A 9 5.39 -2.62 -1.37
C LEU A 9 6.27 -1.44 -0.94
N GLN A 10 7.33 -1.69 -0.17
CA GLN A 10 8.32 -0.68 0.20
C GLN A 10 9.05 -0.13 -1.02
N ALA A 11 9.49 -0.99 -1.95
CA ALA A 11 10.16 -0.60 -3.19
C ALA A 11 9.27 0.24 -4.13
N CYS A 12 7.95 0.05 -4.09
CA CYS A 12 7.01 0.91 -4.81
C CYS A 12 6.94 2.34 -4.23
N GLY A 13 7.31 2.55 -2.98
CA GLY A 13 7.32 3.87 -2.33
C GLY A 13 5.96 4.59 -2.42
N LYS A 14 5.99 5.86 -2.86
CA LYS A 14 4.81 6.67 -3.20
C LYS A 14 4.64 6.85 -4.72
N ASP A 15 5.06 5.88 -5.53
CA ASP A 15 4.88 5.92 -6.98
C ASP A 15 3.51 5.33 -7.37
N LYS A 16 2.62 6.19 -7.87
CA LYS A 16 1.25 5.81 -8.25
C LYS A 16 1.23 4.73 -9.34
N ASN A 17 2.14 4.79 -10.31
CA ASN A 17 2.14 3.85 -11.44
C ASN A 17 2.58 2.46 -10.96
N LYS A 18 3.63 2.40 -10.14
CA LYS A 18 4.11 1.14 -9.54
C LYS A 18 3.07 0.51 -8.62
N LEU A 19 2.43 1.32 -7.76
CA LEU A 19 1.36 0.83 -6.87
C LEU A 19 0.13 0.36 -7.66
N SER A 20 -0.21 1.04 -8.76
CA SER A 20 -1.33 0.63 -9.62
C SER A 20 -1.03 -0.66 -10.40
N ALA A 21 0.22 -0.83 -10.85
CA ALA A 21 0.68 -2.07 -11.46
C ALA A 21 0.64 -3.24 -10.47
N LEU A 22 1.15 -3.04 -9.25
CA LEU A 22 1.11 -4.04 -8.17
C LEU A 22 -0.33 -4.44 -7.82
N LEU A 23 -1.25 -3.46 -7.77
CA LEU A 23 -2.68 -3.74 -7.53
C LEU A 23 -3.28 -4.60 -8.65
N SER A 24 -2.92 -4.32 -9.91
CA SER A 24 -3.39 -5.07 -11.08
C SER A 24 -2.89 -6.52 -11.07
N GLU A 25 -1.63 -6.73 -10.68
CA GLU A 25 -1.02 -8.05 -10.53
C GLU A 25 -1.75 -8.87 -9.46
N ILE A 26 -1.98 -8.29 -8.28
CA ILE A 26 -2.74 -8.94 -7.21
C ILE A 26 -4.16 -9.30 -7.68
N ASP A 27 -4.85 -8.39 -8.37
CA ASP A 27 -6.19 -8.65 -8.90
C ASP A 27 -6.21 -9.71 -10.02
N ALA A 28 -5.13 -9.85 -10.79
CA ALA A 28 -4.97 -10.93 -11.76
C ALA A 28 -4.75 -12.28 -11.08
N GLU A 29 -3.87 -12.35 -10.07
CA GLU A 29 -3.62 -13.58 -9.29
C GLU A 29 -4.87 -14.03 -8.54
N LYS A 30 -5.64 -13.10 -7.95
CA LYS A 30 -6.91 -13.44 -7.30
C LYS A 30 -7.93 -14.03 -8.28
N ARG A 31 -8.03 -13.49 -9.49
CA ARG A 31 -8.94 -14.00 -10.53
C ARG A 31 -8.53 -15.40 -10.99
N SER A 32 -7.24 -15.63 -11.22
CA SER A 32 -6.74 -16.95 -11.62
C SER A 32 -6.96 -18.00 -10.53
N LEU A 33 -6.71 -17.66 -9.27
CA LEU A 33 -6.96 -18.55 -8.13
C LEU A 33 -8.45 -18.86 -7.94
N LYS A 34 -9.34 -17.87 -8.09
CA LYS A 34 -10.79 -18.09 -8.04
C LYS A 34 -11.27 -19.02 -9.16
N SER A 35 -10.77 -18.83 -10.39
CA SER A 35 -11.09 -19.69 -11.52
C SER A 35 -10.64 -21.13 -11.27
N LEU A 36 -9.41 -21.32 -10.78
CA LEU A 36 -8.86 -22.63 -10.47
C LEU A 36 -9.60 -23.30 -9.30
N LEU A 37 -9.98 -22.55 -8.26
CA LEU A 37 -10.82 -23.03 -7.15
C LEU A 37 -12.20 -23.49 -7.64
N SER A 38 -12.83 -22.72 -8.53
CA SER A 38 -14.12 -23.06 -9.12
C SER A 38 -14.03 -24.37 -9.90
N ARG A 39 -13.04 -24.50 -10.79
CA ARG A 39 -12.79 -25.72 -11.56
C ARG A 39 -12.54 -26.93 -10.65
N LEU A 40 -11.64 -26.77 -9.67
CA LEU A 40 -11.34 -27.84 -8.72
C LEU A 40 -12.59 -28.26 -7.97
N SER A 41 -13.46 -27.31 -7.58
CA SER A 41 -14.69 -27.57 -6.84
C SER A 41 -15.77 -28.29 -7.67
N SER A 42 -15.81 -28.05 -8.99
CA SER A 42 -16.80 -28.63 -9.92
C SER A 42 -16.41 -29.98 -10.52
N GLU A 43 -15.14 -30.38 -10.46
CA GLU A 43 -14.70 -31.67 -11.03
C GLU A 43 -15.26 -32.87 -10.23
N PRO A 44 -15.88 -33.87 -10.89
CA PRO A 44 -16.44 -35.04 -10.22
C PRO A 44 -15.36 -35.88 -9.54
N GLU A 45 -15.64 -36.33 -8.31
CA GLU A 45 -14.69 -37.03 -7.41
C GLU A 45 -14.02 -38.27 -8.02
N ARG A 46 -14.56 -38.82 -9.11
CA ARG A 46 -14.03 -40.03 -9.77
C ARG A 46 -12.69 -39.82 -10.50
N SER A 47 -12.28 -38.58 -10.79
CA SER A 47 -11.10 -38.30 -11.64
C SER A 47 -9.82 -37.96 -10.87
N TYR A 48 -9.93 -37.62 -9.58
CA TYR A 48 -8.77 -37.32 -8.74
C TYR A 48 -8.74 -38.27 -7.56
N GLY A 49 -7.71 -39.12 -7.50
CA GLY A 49 -7.46 -39.97 -6.35
C GLY A 49 -7.49 -39.16 -5.05
N ARG A 50 -8.34 -39.60 -4.12
CA ARG A 50 -8.39 -39.22 -2.69
C ARG A 50 -8.66 -37.75 -2.38
N GLY A 51 -9.88 -37.48 -1.91
CA GLY A 51 -10.38 -36.17 -1.47
C GLY A 51 -9.50 -35.40 -0.47
N ARG A 52 -8.59 -36.05 0.27
CA ARG A 52 -7.70 -35.39 1.25
C ARG A 52 -6.69 -34.44 0.58
N GLU A 53 -6.03 -34.85 -0.49
CA GLU A 53 -5.03 -34.00 -1.17
C GLU A 53 -5.70 -32.82 -1.87
N ARG A 54 -6.87 -33.06 -2.49
CA ARG A 54 -7.70 -32.01 -3.09
C ARG A 54 -8.17 -31.00 -2.04
N GLN A 55 -8.63 -31.46 -0.87
CA GLN A 55 -9.02 -30.59 0.23
C GLN A 55 -7.84 -29.76 0.77
N VAL A 56 -6.65 -30.36 0.89
CA VAL A 56 -5.44 -29.62 1.29
C VAL A 56 -5.09 -28.54 0.27
N LYS A 57 -5.18 -28.86 -1.03
CA LYS A 57 -4.93 -27.87 -2.11
C LYS A 57 -5.95 -26.74 -2.08
N ILE A 58 -7.25 -27.06 -1.95
CA ILE A 58 -8.31 -26.06 -1.82
C ILE A 58 -8.08 -25.17 -0.60
N ARG A 59 -7.70 -25.74 0.55
CA ARG A 59 -7.40 -24.97 1.77
C ARG A 59 -6.23 -24.00 1.53
N LYS A 60 -5.10 -24.49 1.02
CA LYS A 60 -3.93 -23.65 0.69
C LYS A 60 -4.29 -22.51 -0.27
N MET A 61 -5.14 -22.78 -1.26
CA MET A 61 -5.60 -21.76 -2.21
C MET A 61 -6.53 -20.72 -1.56
N LYS A 62 -7.40 -21.13 -0.64
CA LYS A 62 -8.23 -20.20 0.15
C LYS A 62 -7.38 -19.32 1.06
N ASP A 63 -6.39 -19.91 1.74
CA ASP A 63 -5.45 -19.17 2.59
C ASP A 63 -4.69 -18.13 1.75
N LYS A 64 -4.16 -18.54 0.58
CA LYS A 64 -3.52 -17.62 -0.37
C LYS A 64 -4.45 -16.49 -0.84
N LEU A 65 -5.74 -16.78 -1.06
CA LEU A 65 -6.73 -15.77 -1.43
C LEU A 65 -6.99 -14.77 -0.30
N SER A 66 -6.96 -15.21 0.96
CA SER A 66 -7.02 -14.31 2.13
C SER A 66 -5.83 -13.37 2.14
N PHE A 67 -4.61 -13.93 2.02
CA PHE A 67 -3.39 -13.13 1.98
C PHE A 67 -3.41 -12.10 0.84
N LEU A 68 -3.76 -12.49 -0.38
CA LEU A 68 -3.89 -11.56 -1.50
C LEU A 68 -4.98 -10.50 -1.28
N THR A 69 -5.96 -10.76 -0.41
CA THR A 69 -6.98 -9.76 -0.04
C THR A 69 -6.41 -8.72 0.92
N GLU A 70 -5.63 -9.14 1.91
CA GLU A 70 -4.91 -8.25 2.82
C GLU A 70 -3.86 -7.41 2.07
N GLU A 71 -3.06 -8.04 1.20
CA GLU A 71 -2.06 -7.37 0.37
C GLU A 71 -2.68 -6.31 -0.54
N ARG A 72 -3.84 -6.62 -1.15
CA ARG A 72 -4.61 -5.67 -1.96
C ARG A 72 -5.07 -4.47 -1.15
N GLU A 73 -5.51 -4.68 0.08
CA GLU A 73 -6.00 -3.60 0.93
C GLU A 73 -4.85 -2.68 1.38
N ALA A 74 -3.69 -3.25 1.72
CA ALA A 74 -2.49 -2.46 2.02
C ALA A 74 -2.05 -1.55 0.85
N VAL A 75 -2.09 -2.06 -0.40
CA VAL A 75 -1.81 -1.23 -1.59
C VAL A 75 -2.87 -0.13 -1.75
N ARG A 76 -4.15 -0.44 -1.50
CA ARG A 76 -5.25 0.53 -1.58
C ARG A 76 -5.15 1.63 -0.55
N GLU A 77 -4.85 1.30 0.70
CA GLU A 77 -4.63 2.27 1.77
C GLU A 77 -3.52 3.24 1.38
N ARG A 78 -2.40 2.73 0.85
CA ARG A 78 -1.28 3.57 0.39
C ARG A 78 -1.66 4.49 -0.77
N LEU A 79 -2.45 4.00 -1.72
CA LEU A 79 -3.01 4.85 -2.78
C LEU A 79 -4.01 5.87 -2.22
N GLY A 80 -4.74 5.53 -1.17
CA GLY A 80 -5.68 6.39 -0.45
C GLY A 80 -4.98 7.54 0.28
N THR A 81 -3.91 7.24 1.03
CA THR A 81 -3.10 8.26 1.72
C THR A 81 -2.47 9.22 0.72
N MET A 82 -1.95 8.73 -0.41
CA MET A 82 -1.45 9.60 -1.48
C MET A 82 -2.52 10.56 -2.04
N LYS A 83 -3.77 10.11 -2.18
CA LYS A 83 -4.88 10.98 -2.62
C LYS A 83 -5.24 12.02 -1.56
N MET A 84 -5.18 11.65 -0.28
CA MET A 84 -5.43 12.57 0.83
C MET A 84 -4.33 13.64 0.90
N ASP A 85 -3.05 13.25 0.82
CA ASP A 85 -1.90 14.15 0.71
C ASP A 85 -2.11 15.15 -0.43
N ALA A 86 -2.47 14.66 -1.63
CA ALA A 86 -2.70 15.51 -2.80
C ALA A 86 -3.88 16.48 -2.60
N LYS A 87 -4.94 16.07 -1.90
CA LYS A 87 -6.07 16.95 -1.56
C LYS A 87 -5.71 17.98 -0.48
N ALA A 88 -4.92 17.60 0.51
CA ALA A 88 -4.43 18.50 1.54
C ALA A 88 -3.54 19.57 0.90
N LEU A 89 -2.63 19.16 0.01
CA LEU A 89 -1.78 20.06 -0.76
C LEU A 89 -2.61 20.99 -1.65
N ASN A 90 -3.55 20.46 -2.44
CA ASN A 90 -4.40 21.30 -3.28
C ASN A 90 -5.25 22.29 -2.47
N ARG A 91 -5.69 21.93 -1.25
CA ARG A 91 -6.39 22.86 -0.36
C ARG A 91 -5.45 23.92 0.20
N ALA A 92 -4.23 23.54 0.55
CA ALA A 92 -3.22 24.49 0.92
C ALA A 92 -2.94 25.42 -0.27
N THR A 93 -2.61 24.91 -1.46
CA THR A 93 -2.12 25.72 -2.58
C THR A 93 -3.19 26.61 -3.20
N ASN A 94 -4.47 26.25 -3.03
CA ASN A 94 -5.61 27.08 -3.41
C ASN A 94 -6.17 27.91 -2.25
N SER A 95 -5.62 27.79 -1.04
CA SER A 95 -5.79 28.79 0.00
C SER A 95 -5.11 30.06 -0.49
N ARG A 96 -5.82 31.19 -0.47
CA ARG A 96 -5.37 32.49 -1.00
C ARG A 96 -4.10 33.05 -0.38
N SER A 97 -3.46 32.35 0.56
CA SER A 97 -2.14 32.66 1.10
C SER A 97 -1.54 31.41 1.78
N ILE A 98 -0.88 30.51 1.04
CA ILE A 98 0.20 29.78 1.69
C ILE A 98 1.38 30.73 1.71
N ASP A 99 1.70 31.27 2.88
CA ASP A 99 2.98 31.95 3.07
C ASP A 99 4.12 30.94 2.86
N PHE A 100 5.22 31.38 2.24
CA PHE A 100 6.35 30.51 1.86
C PHE A 100 6.80 29.59 3.02
N ALA A 101 6.74 30.09 4.26
CA ALA A 101 7.01 29.31 5.48
C ALA A 101 6.19 28.02 5.59
N HIS A 102 4.88 28.06 5.32
CA HIS A 102 4.01 26.89 5.39
C HIS A 102 4.32 25.87 4.28
N ALA A 103 4.63 26.35 3.07
CA ALA A 103 5.04 25.47 1.97
C ALA A 103 6.39 24.81 2.25
N PHE A 104 7.33 25.56 2.86
CA PHE A 104 8.64 25.07 3.25
C PHE A 104 8.55 23.97 4.32
N ILE A 105 7.76 24.19 5.38
CA ILE A 105 7.55 23.18 6.44
C ILE A 105 6.98 21.88 5.86
N ALA A 106 5.94 21.97 5.02
CA ALA A 106 5.33 20.80 4.40
C ALA A 106 6.28 20.04 3.45
N ALA A 107 7.22 20.73 2.81
CA ALA A 107 8.26 20.11 2.00
C ALA A 107 9.33 19.43 2.87
N ALA A 108 9.73 20.07 3.98
CA ALA A 108 10.71 19.55 4.93
C ALA A 108 10.23 18.26 5.61
N GLU A 109 8.98 18.22 6.09
CA GLU A 109 8.35 16.99 6.65
C GLU A 109 8.38 15.80 5.68
N ARG A 110 8.39 16.08 4.37
CA ARG A 110 8.26 15.05 3.33
C ARG A 110 9.60 14.52 2.82
N LEU A 111 10.66 15.31 2.93
CA LEU A 111 11.98 15.01 2.34
C LEU A 111 13.03 14.68 3.40
N LEU A 112 12.86 15.18 4.62
CA LEU A 112 13.82 14.96 5.70
C LEU A 112 13.43 13.74 6.55
N PRO A 113 14.41 13.01 7.08
CA PRO A 113 14.18 12.06 8.18
C PRO A 113 13.64 12.78 9.42
N ASP A 114 12.82 12.09 10.22
CA ASP A 114 12.14 12.65 11.41
C ASP A 114 13.12 13.36 12.38
N GLU A 115 14.30 12.79 12.63
CA GLU A 115 15.32 13.39 13.50
C GLU A 115 15.79 14.76 12.99
N MET A 116 15.98 14.89 11.67
CA MET A 116 16.42 16.14 11.05
C MET A 116 15.30 17.18 11.01
N PHE A 117 14.06 16.73 10.85
CA PHE A 117 12.91 17.63 10.90
C PHE A 117 12.74 18.23 12.31
N LEU A 118 12.84 17.41 13.36
CA LEU A 118 12.77 17.85 14.76
C LEU A 118 13.90 18.81 15.12
N GLU A 119 15.13 18.59 14.63
CA GLU A 119 16.24 19.52 14.82
C GLU A 119 15.95 20.88 14.16
N LEU A 120 15.38 20.87 12.96
CA LEU A 120 15.00 22.08 12.23
C LEU A 120 13.91 22.88 12.97
N GLU A 121 12.92 22.18 13.54
CA GLU A 121 11.86 22.78 14.36
C GLU A 121 12.44 23.38 15.66
N SER A 122 13.32 22.65 16.35
CA SER A 122 14.00 23.15 17.56
C SER A 122 14.80 24.42 17.28
N ARG A 123 15.58 24.46 16.20
CA ARG A 123 16.37 25.65 15.84
C ARG A 123 15.48 26.83 15.44
N ALA A 124 14.35 26.58 14.78
CA ALA A 124 13.40 27.64 14.46
C ALA A 124 12.79 28.25 15.73
N ALA A 125 12.46 27.42 16.72
CA ALA A 125 12.00 27.87 18.03
C ALA A 125 13.07 28.70 18.76
N ASP A 126 14.33 28.27 18.73
CA ASP A 126 15.44 29.01 19.34
C ASP A 126 15.57 30.41 18.72
N ILE A 127 15.52 30.53 17.39
CA ILE A 127 15.59 31.82 16.68
C ILE A 127 14.45 32.75 17.11
N LEU A 128 13.21 32.25 17.19
CA LEU A 128 12.05 33.04 17.62
C LEU A 128 12.10 33.44 19.09
N SER A 129 12.74 32.64 19.94
CA SER A 129 12.91 32.94 21.37
C SER A 129 14.12 33.83 21.68
N SER A 130 14.96 34.08 20.67
CA SER A 130 16.17 34.92 20.77
C SER A 130 15.93 36.38 20.35
N GLU A 131 14.71 36.72 19.90
CA GLU A 131 14.20 38.09 19.70
C GLU A 131 13.47 38.60 20.96
#